data_AF-Q4RQ84-F1
#
_entry.id   AF-Q4RQ84-F1
#
_cell.length_a   1.000
_cell.length_b   1.000
_cell.length_c   1.000
_cell.angle_alpha   90.00
_cell.angle_beta   90.00
_cell.angle_gamma   90.00
#
_symmetry.space_group_name_H-M   'P 1'
#
loop_
_entity.id
_entity.type
_entity.pdbx_description
1 polymer ?
#
loop_
_entity_poly.entity_id
_entity_poly.type
_entity_poly.pdbx_seq_one_letter_code
_entity_poly.pdbx_strand_id
1 'polypeptide(L)'
;MSTSVKQERTICVLLPNKDQLDVTVGPKSTGQDVFNRVEELLGIKELHFFGLTVVKDNEHTFLDMEEKLSKYFPRDWKQDLGKSLHKRPLPLVLCLKVQFYVENGRLFSERKARNLYYSDLRERVLRSECRQQEEVYFQLAGYAMQADLGDHPAGVDTELKTYFEPKQYFPPWDKKEERGTALLGLTLRGMQVYQEANSIRQLLYGFPWAHVEGLTFLGKKFEIQPDGLPSARKLVYYTGSSFRSRHLLLHLSSSHRIYRSLQPALKHLRQLEDSEEKKRYRESYISDDLDLDPHGSESSPGLSRHSTSSSGIEADGRQHSVSTEIASMEEESHQPVEKSISSAASCASSCTSGFEAGSKT
;
A
#
# COMPACT_ATOMS: atom_id res chain seq x y z
N MET A 1 -12.16 -37.54 -37.48
CA MET A 1 -11.50 -36.60 -36.55
C MET A 1 -12.50 -35.51 -36.21
N SER A 2 -13.26 -35.67 -35.12
CA SER A 2 -14.25 -34.66 -34.71
C SER A 2 -13.52 -33.53 -34.00
N THR A 3 -13.45 -32.36 -34.63
CA THR A 3 -12.90 -31.15 -34.03
C THR A 3 -13.88 -30.68 -32.95
N SER A 4 -13.55 -30.92 -31.68
CA SER A 4 -14.31 -30.40 -30.55
C SER A 4 -14.33 -28.87 -30.67
N VAL A 5 -15.50 -28.29 -30.96
CA VAL A 5 -15.71 -26.84 -31.02
C VAL A 5 -15.31 -26.28 -29.66
N LYS A 6 -14.26 -25.47 -29.61
CA LYS A 6 -13.83 -24.83 -28.36
C LYS A 6 -14.94 -23.90 -27.90
N GLN A 7 -15.62 -24.28 -26.82
CA GLN A 7 -16.69 -23.49 -26.24
C GLN A 7 -16.09 -22.29 -25.52
N GLU A 8 -16.02 -21.16 -26.20
CA GLU A 8 -15.49 -19.90 -25.66
C GLU A 8 -16.59 -19.00 -25.11
N ARG A 9 -16.24 -18.14 -24.15
CA ARG A 9 -17.13 -17.16 -23.53
C ARG A 9 -16.46 -15.80 -23.50
N THR A 10 -17.21 -14.75 -23.84
CA THR A 10 -16.76 -13.37 -23.74
C THR A 10 -17.17 -12.78 -22.39
N ILE A 11 -16.22 -12.17 -21.70
CA ILE A 11 -16.39 -11.46 -20.43
C ILE A 11 -16.05 -10.00 -20.67
N CYS A 12 -16.94 -9.10 -20.30
CA CYS A 12 -16.69 -7.67 -20.32
C CYS A 12 -15.95 -7.28 -19.04
N VAL A 13 -14.75 -6.72 -19.17
CA VAL A 13 -13.97 -6.16 -18.06
C VAL A 13 -14.13 -4.64 -18.08
N LEU A 14 -14.77 -4.09 -17.05
CA LEU A 14 -14.84 -2.65 -16.81
C LEU A 14 -13.51 -2.17 -16.22
N LEU A 15 -12.87 -1.23 -16.90
CA LEU A 15 -11.61 -0.63 -16.48
C LEU A 15 -11.84 0.57 -15.56
N PRO A 16 -10.84 0.95 -14.73
CA PRO A 16 -10.93 2.12 -13.84
C PRO A 16 -11.29 3.44 -14.51
N ASN A 17 -10.89 3.61 -15.77
CA ASN A 17 -11.19 4.78 -16.59
C ASN A 17 -12.57 4.72 -17.27
N LYS A 18 -13.42 3.74 -16.91
CA LYS A 18 -14.78 3.50 -17.42
C LYS A 18 -14.84 2.89 -18.82
N ASP A 19 -13.70 2.62 -19.44
CA ASP A 19 -13.62 1.84 -20.67
C ASP A 19 -14.03 0.38 -20.43
N GLN A 20 -14.42 -0.30 -21.51
CA GLN A 20 -14.80 -1.70 -21.49
C GLN A 20 -13.83 -2.50 -22.35
N LEU A 21 -13.44 -3.67 -21.86
CA LEU A 21 -12.55 -4.58 -22.56
C LEU A 21 -13.16 -5.98 -22.61
N ASP A 22 -13.45 -6.46 -23.82
CA ASP A 22 -13.97 -7.80 -24.02
C ASP A 22 -12.85 -8.84 -24.04
N VAL A 23 -12.97 -9.83 -23.15
CA VAL A 23 -12.00 -10.89 -22.95
C VAL A 23 -12.65 -12.24 -23.22
N THR A 24 -12.16 -12.94 -24.23
CA THR A 24 -12.63 -14.29 -24.58
C THR A 24 -11.84 -15.36 -23.83
N VAL A 25 -12.53 -16.23 -23.10
CA VAL A 25 -11.93 -17.30 -22.29
C VAL A 25 -12.64 -18.64 -22.45
N GLY A 26 -11.94 -19.71 -22.07
CA GLY A 26 -12.52 -21.06 -22.04
C GLY A 26 -13.44 -21.29 -20.84
N PRO A 27 -14.21 -22.39 -20.84
CA PRO A 27 -15.22 -22.65 -19.81
C PRO A 27 -14.60 -23.09 -18.47
N LYS A 28 -13.32 -23.45 -18.47
CA LYS A 28 -12.53 -23.86 -17.30
C LYS A 28 -11.55 -22.77 -16.83
N SER A 29 -11.58 -21.59 -17.44
CA SER A 29 -10.66 -20.50 -17.13
C SER A 29 -10.83 -19.97 -15.71
N THR A 30 -9.72 -19.49 -15.17
CA THR A 30 -9.55 -18.91 -13.84
C THR A 30 -9.60 -17.38 -13.90
N GLY A 31 -9.60 -16.74 -12.72
CA GLY A 31 -9.38 -15.30 -12.65
C GLY A 31 -8.05 -14.87 -13.25
N GLN A 32 -6.98 -15.65 -13.03
CA GLN A 32 -5.66 -15.37 -13.57
C GLN A 32 -5.63 -15.39 -15.10
N ASP A 33 -6.34 -16.32 -15.74
CA ASP A 33 -6.39 -16.39 -17.21
C ASP A 33 -7.00 -15.13 -17.83
N VAL A 34 -8.08 -14.61 -17.22
CA VAL A 34 -8.69 -13.33 -17.65
C VAL A 34 -7.70 -12.19 -17.40
N PHE A 35 -7.06 -12.17 -16.23
CA PHE A 35 -6.11 -11.12 -15.86
C PHE A 35 -4.94 -11.02 -16.84
N ASN A 36 -4.33 -12.16 -17.19
CA ASN A 36 -3.24 -12.24 -18.16
C ASN A 36 -3.68 -11.70 -19.54
N ARG A 37 -4.91 -12.00 -19.96
CA ARG A 37 -5.44 -11.51 -21.23
C ARG A 37 -5.73 -10.00 -21.18
N VAL A 38 -6.14 -9.46 -20.04
CA VAL A 38 -6.25 -8.00 -19.83
C VAL A 38 -4.87 -7.33 -19.95
N GLU A 39 -3.83 -7.87 -19.31
CA GLU A 39 -2.46 -7.37 -19.43
C GLU A 39 -1.97 -7.34 -20.88
N GLU A 40 -2.20 -8.44 -21.61
CA GLU A 40 -1.84 -8.55 -23.03
C GLU A 40 -2.57 -7.53 -23.90
N LEU A 41 -3.89 -7.41 -23.77
CA LEU A 41 -4.71 -6.52 -24.60
C LEU A 41 -4.43 -5.03 -24.31
N LEU A 42 -4.15 -4.68 -23.06
CA LEU A 42 -3.79 -3.30 -22.69
C LEU A 42 -2.32 -2.98 -22.99
N GLY A 43 -1.49 -4.02 -23.15
CA GLY A 43 -0.04 -3.91 -23.24
C GLY A 43 0.55 -3.29 -21.97
N ILE A 44 0.13 -3.77 -20.80
CA ILE A 44 0.57 -3.30 -19.48
C ILE A 44 1.10 -4.49 -18.69
N LYS A 45 2.33 -4.39 -18.14
CA LYS A 45 2.93 -5.47 -17.33
C LYS A 45 2.85 -5.20 -15.83
N GLU A 46 2.67 -3.94 -15.44
CA GLU A 46 2.61 -3.52 -14.04
C GLU A 46 1.18 -3.46 -13.46
N LEU A 47 0.37 -4.52 -13.67
CA LEU A 47 -0.97 -4.62 -13.06
C LEU A 47 -0.98 -5.32 -11.69
N HIS A 48 0.17 -5.64 -11.10
CA HIS A 48 0.29 -6.39 -9.84
C HIS A 48 -0.34 -5.72 -8.60
N PHE A 49 -0.74 -4.44 -8.69
CA PHE A 49 -1.52 -3.75 -7.64
C PHE A 49 -3.03 -3.82 -7.84
N PHE A 50 -3.49 -4.39 -8.97
CA PHE A 50 -4.88 -4.51 -9.34
C PHE A 50 -5.38 -5.94 -9.11
N GLY A 51 -6.70 -6.07 -9.02
CA GLY A 51 -7.39 -7.34 -9.01
C GLY A 51 -8.71 -7.24 -9.78
N LEU A 52 -9.27 -8.40 -10.14
CA LEU A 52 -10.59 -8.47 -10.73
C LEU A 52 -11.63 -8.59 -9.64
N THR A 53 -12.74 -7.90 -9.80
CA THR A 53 -13.89 -7.97 -8.89
C THR A 53 -15.15 -8.36 -9.63
N VAL A 54 -16.03 -9.07 -8.93
CA VAL A 54 -17.43 -9.24 -9.32
C VAL A 54 -18.29 -8.37 -8.40
N VAL A 55 -19.33 -7.77 -8.93
CA VAL A 55 -20.32 -7.03 -8.13
C VAL A 55 -21.43 -8.00 -7.72
N LYS A 56 -21.61 -8.17 -6.41
CA LYS A 56 -22.69 -8.98 -5.84
C LYS A 56 -23.29 -8.22 -4.67
N ASP A 57 -24.62 -8.13 -4.62
CA ASP A 57 -25.34 -7.42 -3.55
C ASP A 57 -24.84 -5.96 -3.38
N ASN A 58 -24.54 -5.29 -4.51
CA ASN A 58 -23.93 -3.95 -4.60
C ASN A 58 -22.54 -3.81 -3.95
N GLU A 59 -21.89 -4.92 -3.59
CA GLU A 59 -20.54 -4.95 -3.05
C GLU A 59 -19.55 -5.53 -4.07
N HIS A 60 -18.36 -4.96 -4.13
CA HIS A 60 -17.26 -5.55 -4.90
C HIS A 60 -16.61 -6.68 -4.11
N THR A 61 -16.57 -7.87 -4.70
CA THR A 61 -15.81 -9.01 -4.18
C THR A 61 -14.66 -9.31 -5.12
N PHE A 62 -13.42 -9.20 -4.65
CA PHE A 62 -12.26 -9.61 -5.44
C PHE A 62 -12.26 -11.12 -5.68
N LEU A 63 -11.86 -11.50 -6.89
CA LEU A 63 -11.68 -12.88 -7.29
C LEU A 63 -10.43 -13.45 -6.60
N ASP A 64 -10.50 -14.74 -6.31
CA ASP A 64 -9.33 -15.57 -6.08
C ASP A 64 -8.81 -15.95 -7.46
N MET A 65 -7.62 -15.49 -7.82
CA MET A 65 -7.09 -15.64 -9.18
C MET A 65 -6.87 -17.10 -9.55
N GLU A 66 -6.69 -17.99 -8.57
CA GLU A 66 -6.48 -19.44 -8.78
C GLU A 66 -7.80 -20.21 -8.95
N GLU A 67 -8.93 -19.60 -8.57
CA GLU A 67 -10.24 -20.23 -8.62
C GLU A 67 -10.90 -20.05 -10.01
N LYS A 68 -11.72 -21.04 -10.39
CA LYS A 68 -12.46 -21.00 -11.65
C LYS A 68 -13.56 -19.96 -11.61
N LEU A 69 -13.77 -19.27 -12.73
CA LEU A 69 -14.81 -18.24 -12.89
C LEU A 69 -16.23 -18.77 -12.62
N SER A 70 -16.46 -20.08 -12.87
CA SER A 70 -17.72 -20.76 -12.57
C SER A 70 -18.20 -20.64 -11.12
N LYS A 71 -17.30 -20.34 -10.18
CA LYS A 71 -17.60 -20.14 -8.75
C LYS A 71 -18.22 -18.77 -8.48
N TYR A 72 -17.90 -17.78 -9.30
CA TYR A 72 -18.32 -16.38 -9.13
C TYR A 72 -19.58 -16.05 -9.95
N PHE A 73 -19.82 -16.77 -11.05
CA PHE A 73 -20.98 -16.57 -11.94
C PHE A 73 -22.04 -17.67 -11.71
N PRO A 74 -23.14 -17.43 -10.96
CA PRO A 74 -23.84 -18.54 -10.31
C PRO A 74 -24.81 -19.39 -11.15
N ARG A 75 -25.22 -19.03 -12.39
CA ARG A 75 -26.33 -19.79 -13.05
C ARG A 75 -26.25 -20.04 -14.56
N ASP A 76 -25.53 -19.23 -15.33
CA ASP A 76 -25.46 -19.41 -16.79
C ASP A 76 -24.06 -19.77 -17.30
N TRP A 77 -23.06 -19.88 -16.41
CA TRP A 77 -21.67 -20.24 -16.75
C TRP A 77 -21.53 -21.64 -17.39
N LYS A 78 -22.50 -22.53 -17.17
CA LYS A 78 -22.49 -23.89 -17.73
C LYS A 78 -23.61 -24.15 -18.74
N GLN A 79 -24.54 -23.21 -18.95
CA GLN A 79 -25.56 -23.38 -19.98
C GLN A 79 -24.94 -23.06 -21.35
N ASP A 80 -25.15 -23.97 -22.29
CA ASP A 80 -24.90 -23.72 -23.70
C ASP A 80 -25.79 -22.56 -24.14
N LEU A 81 -25.22 -21.56 -24.82
CA LEU A 81 -25.96 -20.46 -25.44
C LEU A 81 -27.11 -20.95 -26.36
N GLY A 82 -27.15 -22.24 -26.72
CA GLY A 82 -28.16 -22.85 -27.58
C GLY A 82 -29.38 -23.49 -26.89
N LYS A 83 -29.47 -23.58 -25.55
CA LYS A 83 -30.55 -24.36 -24.88
C LYS A 83 -31.62 -23.54 -24.15
N SER A 84 -31.54 -22.22 -24.12
CA SER A 84 -32.53 -21.37 -23.44
C SER A 84 -32.98 -20.22 -24.35
N LEU A 85 -34.02 -20.47 -25.14
CA LEU A 85 -34.58 -19.50 -26.10
C LEU A 85 -35.31 -18.31 -25.42
N HIS A 86 -35.46 -18.32 -24.09
CA HIS A 86 -36.31 -17.37 -23.35
C HIS A 86 -35.64 -16.62 -22.19
N LYS A 87 -34.31 -16.71 -22.02
CA LYS A 87 -33.58 -15.84 -21.07
C LYS A 87 -32.46 -15.11 -21.79
N ARG A 88 -32.52 -13.77 -21.78
CA ARG A 88 -31.35 -12.94 -22.13
C ARG A 88 -30.20 -13.36 -21.21
N PRO A 89 -29.07 -13.84 -21.75
CA PRO A 89 -27.90 -14.12 -20.93
C PRO A 89 -27.47 -12.81 -20.25
N LEU A 90 -27.34 -12.85 -18.92
CA LEU A 90 -26.81 -11.71 -18.18
C LEU A 90 -25.37 -11.46 -18.63
N PRO A 91 -24.96 -10.20 -18.84
CA PRO A 91 -23.59 -9.90 -19.24
C PRO A 91 -22.63 -10.37 -18.14
N LEU A 92 -21.60 -11.13 -18.54
CA LEU A 92 -20.53 -11.55 -17.64
C LEU A 92 -19.61 -10.34 -17.47
N VAL A 93 -19.79 -9.62 -16.36
CA VAL A 93 -19.04 -8.40 -16.08
C VAL A 93 -18.07 -8.63 -14.91
N LEU A 94 -16.81 -8.29 -15.13
CA LEU A 94 -15.81 -8.10 -14.09
C LEU A 94 -15.38 -6.64 -14.07
N CYS A 95 -14.89 -6.14 -12.94
CA CYS A 95 -14.25 -4.82 -12.87
C CYS A 95 -12.79 -5.00 -12.47
N LEU A 96 -11.88 -4.40 -13.23
CA LEU A 96 -10.49 -4.22 -12.82
C LEU A 96 -10.43 -3.09 -11.80
N LYS A 97 -9.91 -3.37 -10.60
CA LYS A 97 -9.85 -2.40 -9.50
C LYS A 97 -8.52 -2.45 -8.77
N VAL A 98 -8.12 -1.35 -8.14
CA VAL A 98 -6.95 -1.35 -7.26
C VAL A 98 -7.24 -2.21 -6.04
N GLN A 99 -6.38 -3.22 -5.83
CA GLN A 99 -6.45 -4.14 -4.71
C GLN A 99 -5.42 -3.78 -3.62
N PHE A 100 -4.29 -3.20 -4.01
CA PHE A 100 -3.17 -2.88 -3.11
C PHE A 100 -2.77 -1.41 -3.23
N TYR A 101 -2.67 -0.72 -2.09
CA TYR A 101 -2.45 0.73 -2.04
C TYR A 101 -1.01 1.10 -1.73
N VAL A 102 -0.32 1.74 -2.68
CA VAL A 102 1.07 2.15 -2.53
C VAL A 102 1.18 3.62 -2.19
N GLU A 103 2.15 3.96 -1.34
CA GLU A 103 2.45 5.33 -0.95
C GLU A 103 3.44 5.99 -1.91
N ASN A 104 4.39 5.23 -2.46
CA ASN A 104 5.40 5.76 -3.36
C ASN A 104 5.02 5.47 -4.82
N GLY A 105 4.59 6.51 -5.52
CA GLY A 105 4.18 6.42 -6.94
C GLY A 105 5.31 6.00 -7.89
N ARG A 106 6.58 6.07 -7.47
CA ARG A 106 7.75 5.61 -8.25
C ARG A 106 7.79 4.09 -8.41
N LEU A 107 6.92 3.35 -7.73
CA LEU A 107 6.70 1.91 -7.95
C LEU A 107 5.97 1.62 -9.27
N PHE A 108 5.35 2.62 -9.91
CA PHE A 108 4.81 2.50 -11.25
C PHE A 108 5.80 3.08 -12.27
N SER A 109 6.41 2.24 -13.08
CA SER A 109 7.25 2.66 -14.20
C SER A 109 6.40 3.03 -15.42
N GLU A 110 5.33 2.28 -15.65
CA GLU A 110 4.45 2.43 -16.81
C GLU A 110 3.39 3.51 -16.61
N ARG A 111 3.37 4.52 -17.50
CA ARG A 111 2.37 5.60 -17.48
C ARG A 111 0.93 5.08 -17.57
N LYS A 112 0.69 4.04 -18.37
CA LYS A 112 -0.64 3.42 -18.50
C LYS A 112 -1.14 2.82 -17.19
N ALA A 113 -0.31 2.04 -16.50
CA ALA A 113 -0.64 1.47 -15.19
C ALA A 113 -0.92 2.57 -14.16
N ARG A 114 -0.06 3.59 -14.12
CA ARG A 114 -0.22 4.75 -13.23
C ARG A 114 -1.54 5.51 -13.47
N ASN A 115 -1.92 5.69 -14.74
CA ASN A 115 -3.18 6.35 -15.09
C ASN A 115 -4.42 5.53 -14.65
N LEU A 116 -4.39 4.20 -14.83
CA LEU A 116 -5.48 3.33 -14.35
C LEU A 116 -5.56 3.36 -12.82
N TYR A 117 -4.41 3.42 -12.15
CA TYR A 117 -4.32 3.49 -10.70
C TYR A 117 -4.94 4.79 -10.17
N TYR A 118 -4.52 5.93 -10.75
CA TYR A 118 -5.09 7.24 -10.48
C TYR A 118 -6.61 7.26 -10.71
N SER A 119 -7.07 6.70 -11.83
CA SER A 119 -8.51 6.66 -12.18
C SER A 119 -9.34 5.94 -11.12
N ASP A 120 -8.89 4.77 -10.64
CA ASP A 120 -9.60 4.03 -9.58
C ASP A 120 -9.60 4.80 -8.25
N LEU A 121 -8.46 5.41 -7.88
CA LEU A 121 -8.33 6.19 -6.64
C LEU A 121 -9.21 7.45 -6.66
N ARG A 122 -9.23 8.20 -7.76
CA ARG A 122 -10.08 9.39 -7.94
C ARG A 122 -11.55 9.00 -7.77
N GLU A 123 -11.97 7.92 -8.40
CA GLU A 123 -13.35 7.41 -8.33
C GLU A 123 -13.72 6.93 -6.90
N ARG A 124 -12.75 6.48 -6.09
CA ARG A 124 -12.94 6.21 -4.66
C ARG A 124 -13.02 7.48 -3.81
N VAL A 125 -12.16 8.47 -4.08
CA VAL A 125 -12.19 9.78 -3.43
C VAL A 125 -13.55 10.43 -3.62
N LEU A 126 -14.11 10.39 -4.84
CA LEU A 126 -15.44 10.91 -5.15
C LEU A 126 -16.59 10.16 -4.47
N ARG A 127 -16.36 8.93 -3.98
CA ARG A 127 -17.33 8.18 -3.18
C ARG A 127 -17.03 8.23 -1.69
N SER A 128 -16.00 8.96 -1.26
CA SER A 128 -15.60 9.00 0.14
C SER A 128 -16.65 9.73 0.98
N GLU A 129 -16.92 9.16 2.16
CA GLU A 129 -17.80 9.75 3.18
C GLU A 129 -17.00 10.41 4.32
N CYS A 130 -15.66 10.37 4.24
CA CYS A 130 -14.77 10.98 5.24
C CYS A 130 -14.75 12.50 5.06
N ARG A 131 -15.42 13.25 5.93
CA ARG A 131 -15.46 14.73 5.86
C ARG A 131 -14.39 15.40 6.69
N GLN A 132 -13.75 14.65 7.58
CA GLN A 132 -12.81 15.16 8.59
C GLN A 132 -11.46 15.59 7.99
N GLN A 133 -11.26 15.43 6.68
CA GLN A 133 -10.02 15.72 5.97
C GLN A 133 -10.28 16.65 4.77
N GLU A 134 -11.16 17.64 4.94
CA GLU A 134 -11.56 18.57 3.89
C GLU A 134 -10.37 19.20 3.13
N GLU A 135 -9.36 19.70 3.85
CA GLU A 135 -8.15 20.30 3.27
C GLU A 135 -7.43 19.35 2.30
N VAL A 136 -7.38 18.05 2.63
CA VAL A 136 -6.78 17.02 1.79
C VAL A 136 -7.59 16.82 0.51
N TYR A 137 -8.93 16.89 0.57
CA TYR A 137 -9.77 16.80 -0.62
C TYR A 137 -9.58 18.00 -1.56
N PHE A 138 -9.39 19.21 -1.03
CA PHE A 138 -9.06 20.38 -1.85
C PHE A 138 -7.72 20.20 -2.57
N GLN A 139 -6.70 19.71 -1.88
CA GLN A 139 -5.40 19.42 -2.49
C GLN A 139 -5.52 18.34 -3.58
N LEU A 140 -6.23 17.25 -3.30
CA LEU A 140 -6.48 16.17 -4.26
C LEU A 140 -7.25 16.65 -5.49
N ALA A 141 -8.24 17.53 -5.31
CA ALA A 141 -8.97 18.13 -6.41
C ALA A 141 -8.05 18.97 -7.30
N GLY A 142 -7.18 19.79 -6.71
CA GLY A 142 -6.16 20.55 -7.46
C GLY A 142 -5.22 19.65 -8.28
N TYR A 143 -4.67 18.59 -7.66
CA TYR A 143 -3.83 17.63 -8.37
C TYR A 143 -4.58 16.88 -9.47
N ALA A 144 -5.84 16.50 -9.23
CA ALA A 144 -6.66 15.80 -10.21
C ALA A 144 -6.99 16.71 -11.40
N MET A 145 -7.30 17.99 -11.16
CA MET A 145 -7.50 18.97 -12.23
C MET A 145 -6.24 19.16 -13.07
N GLN A 146 -5.07 19.27 -12.42
CA GLN A 146 -3.79 19.36 -13.13
C GLN A 146 -3.53 18.10 -13.97
N ALA A 147 -3.87 16.91 -13.47
CA ALA A 147 -3.71 15.66 -14.19
C ALA A 147 -4.69 15.51 -15.36
N ASP A 148 -5.94 15.96 -15.19
CA ASP A 148 -7.02 15.81 -16.17
C ASP A 148 -7.00 16.89 -17.25
N LEU A 149 -6.66 18.14 -16.88
CA LEU A 149 -6.79 19.33 -17.73
C LEU A 149 -5.43 19.93 -18.15
N GLY A 150 -4.34 19.58 -17.45
CA GLY A 150 -3.04 20.21 -17.65
C GLY A 150 -2.94 21.59 -16.99
N ASP A 151 -1.96 22.38 -17.43
CA ASP A 151 -1.71 23.73 -16.90
C ASP A 151 -2.90 24.65 -17.18
N HIS A 152 -3.20 25.52 -16.21
CA HIS A 152 -4.25 26.51 -16.37
C HIS A 152 -3.89 27.51 -17.50
N PRO A 153 -4.73 27.66 -18.55
CA PRO A 153 -4.41 28.52 -19.67
C PRO A 153 -4.45 30.00 -19.22
N ALA A 154 -3.31 30.68 -19.31
CA ALA A 154 -3.24 32.11 -19.05
C ALA A 154 -4.04 32.88 -20.12
N GLY A 155 -5.06 33.65 -19.72
CA GLY A 155 -5.78 34.57 -20.61
C GLY A 155 -7.18 34.14 -21.07
N VAL A 156 -7.79 33.11 -20.48
CA VAL A 156 -9.23 32.86 -20.67
C VAL A 156 -10.00 33.75 -19.70
N ASP A 157 -10.76 34.72 -20.22
CA ASP A 157 -11.72 35.49 -19.44
C ASP A 157 -12.60 34.52 -18.63
N THR A 158 -12.45 34.60 -17.31
CA THR A 158 -13.05 33.68 -16.34
C THR A 158 -14.58 33.81 -16.29
N GLU A 159 -15.17 34.73 -17.07
CA GLU A 159 -16.53 35.20 -16.87
C GLU A 159 -17.63 34.36 -17.54
N LEU A 160 -17.35 33.43 -18.45
CA LEU A 160 -18.43 32.74 -19.20
C LEU A 160 -18.30 31.22 -19.39
N LYS A 161 -17.23 30.56 -18.92
CA LYS A 161 -17.10 29.10 -19.04
C LYS A 161 -16.79 28.48 -17.68
N THR A 162 -17.66 27.57 -17.24
CA THR A 162 -17.39 26.72 -16.07
C THR A 162 -16.12 25.90 -16.33
N TYR A 163 -14.99 26.35 -15.76
CA TYR A 163 -13.67 25.73 -15.93
C TYR A 163 -13.67 24.25 -15.50
N PHE A 164 -14.40 23.93 -14.43
CA PHE A 164 -14.67 22.56 -13.99
C PHE A 164 -16.01 22.51 -13.24
N GLU A 165 -16.55 21.31 -13.05
CA GLU A 165 -17.73 21.08 -12.21
C GLU A 165 -17.29 20.47 -10.86
N PRO A 166 -17.61 21.06 -9.70
CA PRO A 166 -17.18 20.54 -8.39
C PRO A 166 -17.55 19.08 -8.15
N LYS A 167 -18.73 18.63 -8.59
CA LYS A 167 -19.20 17.23 -8.49
C LYS A 167 -18.27 16.20 -9.16
N GLN A 168 -17.36 16.64 -10.04
CA GLN A 168 -16.39 15.77 -10.70
C GLN A 168 -15.10 15.57 -9.88
N TYR A 169 -14.85 16.42 -8.88
CA TYR A 169 -13.61 16.46 -8.09
C TYR A 169 -13.84 16.36 -6.58
N PHE A 170 -15.05 16.60 -6.10
CA PHE A 170 -15.43 16.50 -4.69
C PHE A 170 -16.50 15.43 -4.46
N PRO A 171 -16.44 14.70 -3.33
CA PRO A 171 -17.49 13.75 -2.97
C PRO A 171 -18.85 14.45 -2.74
N PRO A 172 -19.99 13.74 -2.86
CA PRO A 172 -21.29 14.27 -2.48
C PRO A 172 -21.47 14.12 -0.96
N TRP A 173 -21.26 15.21 -0.21
CA TRP A 173 -21.27 15.20 1.26
C TRP A 173 -22.70 15.27 1.80
N ASP A 174 -23.60 14.48 1.26
CA ASP A 174 -25.04 14.59 1.56
C ASP A 174 -25.59 13.34 2.24
N LYS A 175 -24.78 12.27 2.39
CA LYS A 175 -25.24 11.01 2.97
C LYS A 175 -24.37 10.62 4.16
N LYS A 176 -25.05 10.21 5.24
CA LYS A 176 -24.45 9.62 6.43
C LYS A 176 -24.94 8.18 6.47
N GLU A 177 -24.12 7.23 6.07
CA GLU A 177 -24.41 5.81 6.25
C GLU A 177 -23.89 5.39 7.63
N GLU A 178 -24.78 4.98 8.54
CA GLU A 178 -24.36 4.42 9.82
C GLU A 178 -23.72 3.04 9.58
N ARG A 179 -22.41 2.95 9.81
CA ARG A 179 -21.67 1.68 9.79
C ARG A 179 -21.42 1.20 11.22
N GLY A 180 -21.11 -0.09 11.34
CA GLY A 180 -20.88 -0.75 12.64
C GLY A 180 -19.80 -0.09 13.48
N THR A 181 -19.81 -0.37 14.78
CA THR A 181 -18.99 0.31 15.81
C THR A 181 -17.48 0.09 15.69
N ALA A 182 -17.01 -0.89 14.90
CA ALA A 182 -15.60 -1.18 14.69
C ALA A 182 -15.29 -1.46 13.21
N LEU A 183 -14.18 -0.91 12.71
CA LEU A 183 -13.70 -1.06 11.34
C LEU A 183 -12.32 -1.71 11.33
N LEU A 184 -12.10 -2.65 10.42
CA LEU A 184 -10.78 -3.21 10.14
C LEU A 184 -10.26 -2.58 8.84
N GLY A 185 -9.23 -1.75 8.96
CA GLY A 185 -8.45 -1.22 7.86
C GLY A 185 -7.32 -2.17 7.47
N LEU A 186 -7.16 -2.42 6.18
CA LEU A 186 -6.03 -3.17 5.61
C LEU A 186 -5.17 -2.22 4.80
N THR A 187 -3.87 -2.23 5.06
CA THR A 187 -2.89 -1.38 4.37
C THR A 187 -1.71 -2.24 3.89
N LEU A 188 -0.88 -1.69 3.01
CA LEU A 188 0.37 -2.34 2.65
C LEU A 188 1.37 -2.45 3.82
N ARG A 189 1.22 -1.66 4.89
CA ARG A 189 2.09 -1.73 6.07
C ARG A 189 1.60 -2.74 7.11
N GLY A 190 0.30 -3.05 7.12
CA GLY A 190 -0.30 -3.90 8.14
C GLY A 190 -1.82 -3.77 8.23
N MET A 191 -2.38 -4.29 9.32
CA MET A 191 -3.78 -4.14 9.68
C MET A 191 -3.96 -3.03 10.71
N GLN A 192 -5.12 -2.40 10.71
CA GLN A 192 -5.50 -1.34 11.65
C GLN A 192 -6.94 -1.57 12.11
N VAL A 193 -7.20 -1.49 13.41
CA VAL A 193 -8.54 -1.58 13.97
C VAL A 193 -8.94 -0.20 14.44
N TYR A 194 -10.07 0.28 13.95
CA TYR A 194 -10.65 1.56 14.32
C TYR A 194 -11.96 1.36 15.06
N GLN A 195 -12.23 2.28 15.99
CA GLN A 195 -13.56 2.46 16.56
C GLN A 195 -14.16 3.74 16.00
N GLU A 196 -15.44 3.67 15.63
CA GLU A 196 -16.19 4.83 15.18
C GLU A 196 -17.06 5.32 16.33
N ALA A 197 -16.75 6.52 16.83
CA ALA A 197 -17.51 7.19 17.89
C ALA A 197 -17.78 8.63 17.47
N ASN A 198 -19.05 9.07 17.51
CA ASN A 198 -19.47 10.42 17.11
C ASN A 198 -19.01 10.81 15.69
N SER A 199 -18.99 9.85 14.76
CA SER A 199 -18.47 10.04 13.39
C SER A 199 -16.98 10.40 13.34
N ILE A 200 -16.21 10.13 14.39
CA ILE A 200 -14.76 10.22 14.41
C ILE A 200 -14.22 8.78 14.43
N ARG A 201 -13.28 8.49 13.52
CA ARG A 201 -12.58 7.20 13.47
C ARG A 201 -11.32 7.29 14.33
N GLN A 202 -11.29 6.58 15.44
CA GLN A 202 -10.12 6.49 16.31
C GLN A 202 -9.40 5.17 16.07
N LEU A 203 -8.09 5.22 15.83
CA LEU A 203 -7.25 4.03 15.74
C LEU A 203 -7.10 3.39 17.13
N LEU A 204 -7.62 2.18 17.30
CA LEU A 204 -7.47 1.40 18.54
C LEU A 204 -6.20 0.57 18.53
N TYR A 205 -5.93 -0.14 17.43
CA TYR A 205 -4.81 -1.04 17.32
C TYR A 205 -4.17 -1.00 15.93
N GLY A 206 -2.85 -1.04 15.87
CA GLY A 206 -2.08 -1.21 14.64
C GLY A 206 -1.25 -2.48 14.69
N PHE A 207 -1.31 -3.27 13.63
CA PHE A 207 -0.58 -4.53 13.48
C PHE A 207 0.29 -4.44 12.23
N PRO A 208 1.54 -3.91 12.34
CA PRO A 208 2.49 -3.95 11.24
C PRO A 208 2.70 -5.39 10.78
N TRP A 209 2.82 -5.63 9.48
CA TRP A 209 3.03 -6.98 8.94
C TRP A 209 4.26 -7.69 9.53
N ALA A 210 5.28 -6.92 9.93
CA ALA A 210 6.48 -7.44 10.59
C ALA A 210 6.21 -8.07 11.97
N HIS A 211 5.11 -7.70 12.63
CA HIS A 211 4.78 -8.10 14.01
C HIS A 211 3.49 -8.92 14.09
N VAL A 212 3.05 -9.52 12.98
CA VAL A 212 1.91 -10.44 12.96
C VAL A 212 2.46 -11.86 12.94
N GLU A 213 2.36 -12.56 14.06
CA GLU A 213 2.86 -13.94 14.20
C GLU A 213 1.94 -14.93 13.48
N GLY A 214 0.62 -14.74 13.58
CA GLY A 214 -0.35 -15.65 13.00
C GLY A 214 -1.77 -15.08 12.90
N LEU A 215 -2.51 -15.61 11.94
CA LEU A 215 -3.93 -15.33 11.72
C LEU A 215 -4.70 -16.65 11.71
N THR A 216 -5.73 -16.75 12.54
CA THR A 216 -6.58 -17.96 12.62
C THR A 216 -7.99 -17.62 12.16
N PHE A 217 -8.55 -18.42 11.26
CA PHE A 217 -9.92 -18.24 10.74
C PHE A 217 -10.75 -19.50 10.97
N LEU A 218 -11.89 -19.36 11.64
CA LEU A 218 -12.83 -20.46 11.89
C LEU A 218 -14.27 -20.02 11.64
N GLY A 219 -14.83 -20.44 10.51
CA GLY A 219 -16.19 -20.03 10.12
C GLY A 219 -16.26 -18.51 9.96
N LYS A 220 -17.05 -17.84 10.81
CA LYS A 220 -17.17 -16.37 10.84
C LYS A 220 -16.12 -15.68 11.72
N LYS A 221 -15.47 -16.43 12.61
CA LYS A 221 -14.52 -15.94 13.60
C LYS A 221 -13.14 -15.79 12.97
N PHE A 222 -12.45 -14.70 13.25
CA PHE A 222 -11.03 -14.54 12.96
C PHE A 222 -10.27 -14.02 14.17
N GLU A 223 -9.03 -14.49 14.34
CA GLU A 223 -8.17 -14.17 15.47
C GLU A 223 -6.83 -13.61 14.95
N ILE A 224 -6.37 -12.54 15.59
CA ILE A 224 -5.06 -11.93 15.34
C ILE A 224 -4.14 -12.26 16.51
N GLN A 225 -2.99 -12.86 16.21
CA GLN A 225 -1.92 -13.11 17.18
C GLN A 225 -0.75 -12.13 16.92
N PRO A 226 -0.59 -11.10 17.77
CA PRO A 226 0.54 -10.18 17.68
C PRO A 226 1.83 -10.84 18.18
N ASP A 227 2.94 -10.52 17.53
CA ASP A 227 4.28 -10.99 17.88
C ASP A 227 4.72 -10.47 19.27
N GLY A 228 5.42 -11.32 20.02
CA GLY A 228 6.06 -10.95 21.29
C GLY A 228 5.12 -10.69 22.49
N LEU A 229 3.81 -10.90 22.38
CA LEU A 229 2.86 -10.81 23.50
C LEU A 229 2.47 -12.21 24.01
N PRO A 230 2.25 -12.40 25.33
CA PRO A 230 1.79 -13.69 25.84
C PRO A 230 0.48 -14.08 25.14
N SER A 231 0.33 -15.38 24.83
CA SER A 231 -0.80 -15.98 24.06
C SER A 231 -2.21 -15.62 24.59
N ALA A 232 -2.31 -14.98 25.75
CA ALA A 232 -3.53 -14.45 26.37
C ALA A 232 -4.06 -13.14 25.75
N ARG A 233 -3.35 -12.48 24.82
CA ARG A 233 -3.82 -11.25 24.13
C ARG A 233 -4.26 -11.48 22.67
N LYS A 234 -4.86 -12.64 22.39
CA LYS A 234 -5.51 -12.89 21.09
C LYS A 234 -6.69 -11.93 20.92
N LEU A 235 -6.71 -11.20 19.81
CA LEU A 235 -7.86 -10.37 19.47
C LEU A 235 -8.79 -11.17 18.57
N VAL A 236 -10.04 -11.31 19.02
CA VAL A 236 -11.06 -12.11 18.34
C VAL A 236 -12.11 -11.19 17.77
N TYR A 237 -12.39 -11.36 16.48
CA TYR A 237 -13.39 -10.60 15.75
C TYR A 237 -14.28 -11.53 14.92
N TYR A 238 -15.43 -11.02 14.49
CA TYR A 238 -16.41 -11.78 13.73
C TYR A 238 -16.79 -11.04 12.46
N THR A 239 -16.85 -11.78 11.35
CA THR A 239 -17.38 -11.29 10.07
C THR A 239 -18.87 -11.66 9.94
N GLY A 240 -19.59 -10.99 9.04
CA GLY A 240 -21.03 -11.27 8.83
C GLY A 240 -21.33 -12.69 8.31
N SER A 241 -20.38 -13.32 7.60
CA SER A 241 -20.53 -14.66 7.04
C SER A 241 -19.20 -15.38 6.87
N SER A 242 -19.21 -16.72 6.80
CA SER A 242 -18.01 -17.51 6.52
C SER A 242 -17.41 -17.22 5.15
N PHE A 243 -18.25 -16.82 4.19
CA PHE A 243 -17.79 -16.32 2.89
C PHE A 243 -16.95 -15.05 3.04
N ARG A 244 -17.44 -14.05 3.79
CA ARG A 244 -16.68 -12.82 4.08
C ARG A 244 -15.40 -13.11 4.85
N SER A 245 -15.44 -14.04 5.80
CA SER A 245 -14.27 -14.52 6.55
C SER A 245 -13.18 -15.09 5.64
N ARG A 246 -13.55 -16.00 4.72
CA ARG A 246 -12.62 -16.58 3.74
C ARG A 246 -12.03 -15.52 2.82
N HIS A 247 -12.86 -14.58 2.37
CA HIS A 247 -12.45 -13.49 1.49
C HIS A 247 -11.50 -12.52 2.20
N LEU A 248 -11.76 -12.21 3.46
CA LEU A 248 -10.87 -11.41 4.31
C LEU A 248 -9.51 -12.09 4.48
N LEU A 249 -9.48 -13.39 4.79
CA LEU A 249 -8.22 -14.14 4.89
C LEU A 249 -7.43 -14.08 3.59
N LEU A 250 -8.08 -14.32 2.44
CA LEU A 250 -7.42 -14.23 1.13
C LEU A 250 -6.80 -12.84 0.92
N HIS A 251 -7.52 -11.78 1.27
CA HIS A 251 -7.02 -10.41 1.18
C HIS A 251 -5.83 -10.14 2.10
N LEU A 252 -5.89 -10.61 3.35
CA LEU A 252 -4.80 -10.48 4.32
C LEU A 252 -3.54 -11.20 3.84
N SER A 253 -3.69 -12.47 3.42
CA SER A 253 -2.59 -13.28 2.90
C SER A 253 -1.96 -12.65 1.66
N SER A 254 -2.78 -12.17 0.73
CA SER A 254 -2.29 -11.53 -0.49
C SER A 254 -1.61 -10.19 -0.21
N SER A 255 -2.14 -9.38 0.71
CA SER A 255 -1.56 -8.09 1.10
C SER A 255 -0.19 -8.28 1.75
N HIS A 256 -0.07 -9.26 2.64
CA HIS A 256 1.20 -9.63 3.26
C HIS A 256 2.21 -10.16 2.23
N ARG A 257 1.77 -10.99 1.27
CA ARG A 257 2.62 -11.47 0.17
C ARG A 257 3.18 -10.31 -0.67
N ILE A 258 2.33 -9.35 -1.02
CA ILE A 258 2.73 -8.14 -1.76
C ILE A 258 3.66 -7.27 -0.91
N TYR A 259 3.35 -7.04 0.36
CA TYR A 259 4.23 -6.31 1.27
C TYR A 259 5.66 -6.89 1.26
N ARG A 260 5.78 -8.22 1.34
CA ARG A 260 7.08 -8.92 1.29
C ARG A 260 7.76 -8.76 -0.06
N SER A 261 7.04 -8.89 -1.17
CA SER A 261 7.62 -8.77 -2.51
C SER A 261 8.12 -7.36 -2.82
N LEU A 262 7.51 -6.33 -2.22
CA LEU A 262 7.90 -4.93 -2.42
C LEU A 262 9.09 -4.46 -1.57
N GLN A 263 9.45 -5.20 -0.50
CA GLN A 263 10.53 -4.78 0.42
C GLN A 263 11.84 -4.42 -0.29
N PRO A 264 12.34 -5.21 -1.27
CA PRO A 264 13.58 -4.88 -1.96
C PRO A 264 13.49 -3.56 -2.74
N ALA A 265 12.38 -3.35 -3.47
CA ALA A 265 12.16 -2.14 -4.26
C ALA A 265 12.04 -0.90 -3.38
N LEU A 266 11.29 -0.99 -2.27
CA LEU A 266 11.15 0.10 -1.30
C LEU A 266 12.47 0.47 -0.63
N LYS A 267 13.29 -0.54 -0.27
CA LYS A 267 14.62 -0.30 0.28
C LYS A 267 15.53 0.42 -0.71
N HIS A 268 15.50 0.01 -1.97
CA HIS A 268 16.25 0.65 -3.04
C HIS A 268 15.81 2.11 -3.27
N LEU A 269 14.50 2.38 -3.32
CA LEU A 269 13.98 3.73 -3.47
C LEU A 269 14.40 4.66 -2.33
N ARG A 270 14.43 4.16 -1.09
CA ARG A 270 14.91 4.93 0.07
C ARG A 270 16.40 5.27 -0.05
N GLN A 271 17.22 4.31 -0.50
CA GLN A 271 18.65 4.56 -0.72
C GLN A 271 18.89 5.62 -1.80
N LEU A 272 18.08 5.63 -2.86
CA LEU A 272 18.14 6.67 -3.88
C LEU A 272 17.79 8.05 -3.30
N GLU A 273 16.71 8.16 -2.53
CA GLU A 273 16.32 9.41 -1.83
C GLU A 273 17.46 9.93 -0.95
N ASP A 274 18.02 9.08 -0.09
CA ASP A 274 19.14 9.44 0.79
C ASP A 274 20.38 9.89 -0.01
N SER A 275 20.62 9.28 -1.17
CA SER A 275 21.76 9.63 -2.03
C SER A 275 21.57 10.97 -2.74
N GLU A 276 20.34 11.28 -3.17
CA GLU A 276 19.98 12.56 -3.78
C GLU A 276 20.03 13.69 -2.75
N GLU A 277 19.53 13.45 -1.54
CA GLU A 277 19.60 14.41 -0.44
C GLU A 277 21.05 14.75 -0.08
N LYS A 278 21.93 13.74 0.00
CA LYS A 278 23.37 13.95 0.22
C LYS A 278 24.04 14.74 -0.89
N LYS A 279 23.59 14.61 -2.14
CA LYS A 279 24.08 15.43 -3.27
C LYS A 279 23.61 16.88 -3.13
N ARG A 280 22.32 17.10 -2.86
CA ARG A 280 21.76 18.45 -2.61
C ARG A 280 22.45 19.16 -1.46
N TYR A 281 22.78 18.44 -0.38
CA TYR A 281 23.53 19.02 0.75
C TYR A 281 24.95 19.43 0.36
N ARG A 282 25.58 18.73 -0.59
CA ARG A 282 26.93 19.09 -1.10
C ARG A 282 26.89 20.23 -2.11
N GLU A 283 25.79 20.39 -2.84
CA GLU A 283 25.63 21.36 -3.92
C GLU A 283 24.75 22.53 -3.43
N SER A 284 25.33 23.41 -2.61
CA SER A 284 24.74 24.72 -2.29
C SER A 284 25.51 25.78 -3.05
N TYR A 285 24.93 26.29 -4.14
CA TYR A 285 25.51 27.40 -4.89
C TYR A 285 25.10 28.72 -4.23
N ILE A 286 26.09 29.53 -3.87
CA ILE A 286 25.85 30.94 -3.50
C ILE A 286 25.48 31.64 -4.80
N SER A 287 24.19 31.99 -4.95
CA SER A 287 23.74 32.91 -5.99
C SER A 287 23.85 34.31 -5.39
N ASP A 288 24.76 35.12 -5.90
CA ASP A 288 24.82 36.54 -5.53
C ASP A 288 23.82 37.28 -6.43
N ASP A 289 22.96 38.13 -5.86
CA ASP A 289 21.94 38.90 -6.58
C ASP A 289 22.54 40.08 -7.39
N LEU A 290 23.83 39.95 -7.77
CA LEU A 290 24.60 40.98 -8.47
C LEU A 290 25.03 40.55 -9.87
N ASP A 291 24.19 39.84 -10.62
CA ASP A 291 24.32 39.72 -12.07
C ASP A 291 23.08 40.32 -12.76
N LEU A 292 22.89 41.63 -12.56
CA LEU A 292 22.16 42.47 -13.50
C LEU A 292 23.18 43.09 -14.47
N ASP A 293 23.61 42.33 -15.47
CA ASP A 293 24.26 42.91 -16.64
C ASP A 293 23.18 43.24 -17.70
N PRO A 294 22.98 44.53 -18.05
CA PRO A 294 22.10 44.89 -19.15
C PRO A 294 22.81 44.67 -20.49
N HIS A 295 22.21 43.83 -21.33
CA HIS A 295 22.28 43.73 -22.79
C HIS A 295 23.59 44.11 -23.52
N GLY A 296 24.18 43.14 -24.24
CA GLY A 296 24.83 43.43 -25.52
C GLY A 296 25.99 42.51 -25.92
N SER A 297 25.84 41.92 -27.12
CA SER A 297 26.88 41.35 -27.99
C SER A 297 27.28 39.88 -27.85
N GLU A 298 27.17 39.26 -29.03
CA GLU A 298 27.59 37.93 -29.44
C GLU A 298 29.01 37.57 -28.99
N SER A 299 29.16 36.36 -28.44
CA SER A 299 30.09 35.34 -28.93
C SER A 299 30.21 34.21 -27.90
N SER A 300 29.85 33.00 -28.31
CA SER A 300 30.26 31.79 -27.60
C SER A 300 31.78 31.67 -27.60
N PRO A 301 32.37 31.14 -26.52
CA PRO A 301 33.49 30.22 -26.70
C PRO A 301 33.23 28.90 -25.98
N GLY A 302 33.50 27.81 -26.69
CA GLY A 302 33.42 26.45 -26.17
C GLY A 302 34.40 26.23 -25.02
N LEU A 303 33.92 25.56 -23.97
CA LEU A 303 34.76 25.12 -22.88
C LEU A 303 35.42 23.79 -23.24
N SER A 304 36.67 23.92 -23.69
CA SER A 304 37.66 22.85 -23.72
C SER A 304 37.91 22.34 -22.29
N ARG A 305 37.86 21.03 -22.12
CA ARG A 305 38.25 20.33 -20.90
C ARG A 305 39.78 20.31 -20.81
N HIS A 306 40.34 21.05 -19.86
CA HIS A 306 41.68 20.76 -19.36
C HIS A 306 41.65 20.69 -17.83
N SER A 307 41.81 19.47 -17.32
CA SER A 307 42.16 19.20 -15.94
C SER A 307 43.56 19.74 -15.67
N THR A 308 43.69 20.62 -14.69
CA THR A 308 44.98 20.87 -14.03
C THR A 308 44.78 20.85 -12.52
N SER A 309 45.50 19.90 -11.92
CA SER A 309 45.78 19.70 -10.51
C SER A 309 46.39 20.92 -9.83
N SER A 310 46.31 20.90 -8.48
CA SER A 310 47.03 21.74 -7.50
C SER A 310 46.23 22.99 -7.07
N SER A 311 46.13 23.37 -5.79
CA SER A 311 47.05 23.19 -4.67
C SER A 311 46.29 23.25 -3.33
N GLY A 312 46.67 22.42 -2.36
CA GLY A 312 46.31 22.59 -0.96
C GLY A 312 47.03 23.79 -0.36
N ILE A 313 46.35 24.51 0.53
CA ILE A 313 46.92 25.63 1.29
C ILE A 313 47.32 25.07 2.65
N GLU A 314 48.63 24.94 2.87
CA GLU A 314 49.23 24.81 4.20
C GLU A 314 49.28 26.20 4.84
N ALA A 315 48.90 26.29 6.11
CA ALA A 315 49.13 27.46 6.95
C ALA A 315 50.04 27.04 8.10
N ASP A 316 51.22 27.65 8.21
CA ASP A 316 52.14 27.47 9.34
C ASP A 316 52.54 28.80 9.98
N GLY A 317 52.39 28.84 11.31
CA GLY A 317 53.41 29.28 12.26
C GLY A 317 53.60 30.77 12.60
N ARG A 318 53.14 31.18 13.80
CA ARG A 318 54.00 31.51 14.99
C ARG A 318 53.20 32.23 16.10
N GLN A 319 53.02 31.57 17.25
CA GLN A 319 53.76 31.73 18.53
C GLN A 319 53.30 32.87 19.44
N HIS A 320 52.68 32.51 20.57
CA HIS A 320 52.95 33.13 21.88
C HIS A 320 52.91 32.03 22.96
N SER A 321 54.00 31.95 23.71
CA SER A 321 54.28 31.08 24.85
C SER A 321 53.64 31.58 26.14
N VAL A 322 53.23 30.68 27.05
CA VAL A 322 53.62 30.66 28.48
C VAL A 322 53.34 29.24 29.03
N SER A 323 54.34 28.72 29.73
CA SER A 323 54.49 27.39 30.34
C SER A 323 53.62 27.14 31.57
N THR A 324 53.38 25.86 31.92
CA THR A 324 53.67 25.28 33.25
C THR A 324 53.64 23.73 33.13
N GLU A 325 54.68 23.09 33.66
CA GLU A 325 54.95 21.63 33.76
C GLU A 325 53.92 20.95 34.71
N ILE A 326 53.76 19.63 34.85
CA ILE A 326 54.71 18.66 35.46
C ILE A 326 54.27 17.20 35.22
N ALA A 327 55.29 16.36 34.99
CA ALA A 327 55.52 15.00 35.46
C ALA A 327 54.78 13.76 34.89
N SER A 328 55.60 12.74 34.69
CA SER A 328 55.45 11.48 33.95
C SER A 328 55.39 10.25 34.87
N MET A 329 55.36 9.07 34.25
CA MET A 329 55.68 7.69 34.72
C MET A 329 54.44 6.84 35.06
N GLU A 330 54.12 5.81 34.26
CA GLU A 330 54.57 4.38 34.36
C GLU A 330 54.08 3.74 35.69
N GLU A 331 53.51 2.54 35.80
CA GLU A 331 53.68 1.27 35.08
C GLU A 331 52.48 0.33 35.38
N GLU A 332 52.40 -0.76 34.64
CA GLU A 332 51.41 -1.84 34.61
C GLU A 332 51.58 -2.85 35.78
N SER A 333 50.49 -3.38 36.36
CA SER A 333 50.40 -4.80 36.80
C SER A 333 49.08 -5.23 37.49
N HIS A 334 48.53 -6.34 36.98
CA HIS A 334 47.78 -7.44 37.62
C HIS A 334 46.33 -7.27 38.18
N GLN A 335 45.40 -8.03 37.56
CA GLN A 335 44.13 -8.57 38.13
C GLN A 335 44.40 -9.67 39.19
N PRO A 336 43.40 -10.42 39.77
CA PRO A 336 41.92 -10.30 39.83
C PRO A 336 41.37 -10.43 41.29
N VAL A 337 40.05 -10.38 41.51
CA VAL A 337 39.28 -11.29 42.41
C VAL A 337 37.82 -10.83 42.59
N GLU A 338 36.90 -11.76 42.29
CA GLU A 338 35.49 -11.77 42.72
C GLU A 338 35.36 -12.31 44.16
N LYS A 339 34.35 -11.84 44.91
CA LYS A 339 33.45 -12.61 45.81
C LYS A 339 32.54 -11.63 46.55
N SER A 340 31.22 -11.67 46.33
CA SER A 340 30.24 -12.59 46.92
C SER A 340 30.05 -12.41 48.43
N ILE A 341 28.81 -12.10 48.83
CA ILE A 341 28.26 -12.55 50.11
C ILE A 341 26.92 -13.24 49.82
N SER A 342 26.94 -14.55 50.02
CA SER A 342 25.84 -15.50 50.07
C SER A 342 25.30 -15.64 51.50
N SER A 343 24.09 -16.19 51.65
CA SER A 343 23.71 -17.33 52.53
C SER A 343 22.19 -17.56 52.41
N ALA A 344 21.69 -18.66 51.82
CA ALA A 344 21.54 -20.05 52.36
C ALA A 344 20.43 -20.15 53.44
N ALA A 345 19.53 -21.14 53.53
CA ALA A 345 19.44 -22.54 53.06
C ALA A 345 17.93 -22.94 53.06
N SER A 346 17.35 -23.69 52.10
CA SER A 346 17.40 -25.14 51.76
C SER A 346 16.37 -26.04 52.47
N CYS A 347 15.96 -27.09 51.73
CA CYS A 347 15.24 -28.33 52.11
C CYS A 347 13.69 -28.29 52.05
N ALA A 348 12.94 -29.29 51.59
CA ALA A 348 13.20 -30.55 50.87
C ALA A 348 11.84 -31.13 50.37
N SER A 349 11.90 -31.84 49.23
CA SER A 349 11.10 -33.00 48.74
C SER A 349 9.62 -33.28 49.13
N SER A 350 8.78 -33.32 48.08
CA SER A 350 7.95 -34.42 47.53
C SER A 350 6.92 -35.25 48.33
N CYS A 351 5.77 -35.46 47.63
CA CYS A 351 4.69 -36.48 47.77
C CYS A 351 3.65 -36.18 48.87
N THR A 352 2.32 -36.24 48.67
CA THR A 352 1.51 -37.39 48.24
C THR A 352 0.14 -36.99 47.63
N SER A 353 -0.51 -38.02 47.08
CA SER A 353 -1.82 -38.14 46.42
C SER A 353 -3.08 -37.95 47.29
N GLY A 354 -4.19 -37.57 46.63
CA GLY A 354 -5.43 -38.37 46.64
C GLY A 354 -6.60 -37.96 47.56
N PHE A 355 -7.73 -37.67 46.90
CA PHE A 355 -9.13 -38.01 47.25
C PHE A 355 -9.71 -37.66 48.63
N GLU A 356 -10.79 -36.87 48.66
CA GLU A 356 -12.05 -37.32 49.27
C GLU A 356 -13.27 -36.51 48.80
N ALA A 357 -14.34 -37.26 48.58
CA ALA A 357 -15.68 -36.81 48.22
C ALA A 357 -16.62 -37.01 49.43
N GLY A 358 -17.68 -36.22 49.50
CA GLY A 358 -18.83 -36.44 50.37
C GLY A 358 -19.24 -35.16 51.11
N SER A 359 -20.51 -34.88 51.37
CA SER A 359 -21.73 -35.64 51.16
C SER A 359 -22.92 -34.77 51.60
N LYS A 360 -24.13 -35.13 51.12
CA LYS A 360 -25.45 -34.84 51.72
C LYS A 360 -25.92 -33.37 51.65
N THR A 361 -27.13 -33.06 51.22
CA THR A 361 -28.40 -33.81 51.21
C THR A 361 -29.31 -33.21 50.15
#